data_AF-A0A1S8BDF6-F1
#
_entry.id   AF-A0A1S8BDF6-F1
#
_cell.length_a   1.000
_cell.length_b   1.000
_cell.length_c   1.000
_cell.angle_alpha   90.00
_cell.angle_beta   90.00
_cell.angle_gamma   90.00
#
_symmetry.space_group_name_H-M   'P 1'
#
loop_
_entity.id
_entity.type
_entity.pdbx_description
1 polymer ?
#
loop_
_entity_poly.entity_id
_entity_poly.type
_entity_poly.pdbx_seq_one_letter_code
_entity_poly.pdbx_strand_id
1 'polypeptide(L)'
;MAHSPPPLTGIRVLELAGLAPGPFAGMMLADYGATVIRVDRAHPSSRHVDPSSITPSSTSRTTATPSPPPPPPPPTADLLTRRKTSIAVDLKSPAGRALLLALLPTVDVLIDPFRPGVLEKAGLDPTGVLLRRNPRLIVARLTGFRRPGDKNNLDDKYAAMAGHDINYLGVAGVLGMLGRKAGKPYAPGNIVADFAGGGAMAAFGVVLALLERERNGGWGQVVEANMVDGSAYLASFLRLGMGMGRNDKKDGAGGAEGVWARPRGENLLDGGCPWYDTYETKDGRWVAVGALEERFFGKLCEGLGVDPAKFPAPREDRRGWPHLRMLFTAKFKSKTRAEWERVFDGTDACVTPVLEQAELRRMGFDQRPPVTLKSSPGWAIADGDADARSAAEGQGIGVEGEGWEEKGLAPGEGGEEMLARLMGWKKGVHYAVENGGLVLIERARKSKSKL
;
A
#
# COMPACT_ATOMS: atom_id res chain seq x y z
N MET A 1 -20.30 3.54 24.13
CA MET A 1 -20.88 4.39 23.06
C MET A 1 -20.91 3.55 21.81
N ALA A 2 -22.03 3.51 21.08
CA ALA A 2 -22.07 2.81 19.79
C ALA A 2 -21.03 3.44 18.85
N HIS A 3 -20.24 2.60 18.17
CA HIS A 3 -19.24 3.09 17.22
C HIS A 3 -19.94 3.68 15.99
N SER A 4 -19.41 4.79 15.48
CA SER A 4 -19.81 5.29 14.17
C SER A 4 -19.34 4.32 13.08
N PRO A 5 -20.02 4.26 11.92
CA PRO A 5 -19.53 3.48 10.79
C PRO A 5 -18.12 3.94 10.38
N PRO A 6 -17.35 3.09 9.64
CA PRO A 6 -16.03 3.48 9.16
C PRO A 6 -16.08 4.78 8.34
N PRO A 7 -15.02 5.59 8.36
CA PRO A 7 -15.07 6.99 7.95
C PRO A 7 -15.28 7.20 6.44
N LEU A 8 -15.00 6.19 5.61
CA LEU A 8 -15.22 6.24 4.16
C LEU A 8 -16.51 5.52 3.73
N THR A 9 -17.37 5.16 4.69
CA THR A 9 -18.69 4.59 4.40
C THR A 9 -19.47 5.54 3.48
N GLY A 10 -19.93 5.01 2.35
CA GLY A 10 -20.66 5.77 1.33
C GLY A 10 -19.79 6.32 0.20
N ILE A 11 -18.46 6.36 0.35
CA ILE A 11 -17.54 6.72 -0.72
C ILE A 11 -17.44 5.58 -1.72
N ARG A 12 -17.61 5.88 -3.01
CA ARG A 12 -17.58 4.90 -4.10
C ARG A 12 -16.34 5.09 -4.96
N VAL A 13 -15.52 4.06 -5.06
CA VAL A 13 -14.24 4.08 -5.77
C VAL A 13 -14.32 3.16 -6.99
N LEU A 14 -13.96 3.70 -8.14
CA LEU A 14 -13.70 2.93 -9.35
C LEU A 14 -12.18 2.75 -9.51
N GLU A 15 -11.69 1.55 -9.28
CA GLU A 15 -10.26 1.22 -9.39
C GLU A 15 -9.99 0.61 -10.77
N LEU A 16 -9.26 1.29 -11.64
CA LEU A 16 -8.82 0.65 -12.89
C LEU A 16 -7.75 -0.39 -12.57
N ALA A 17 -7.89 -1.62 -13.06
CA ALA A 17 -7.00 -2.71 -12.72
C ALA A 17 -5.53 -2.37 -13.02
N GLY A 18 -4.71 -2.42 -11.97
CA GLY A 18 -3.27 -2.20 -12.01
C GLY A 18 -2.54 -3.25 -11.19
N LEU A 19 -1.30 -2.94 -10.82
CA LEU A 19 -0.46 -3.75 -9.93
C LEU A 19 -0.08 -2.93 -8.71
N ALA A 20 0.25 -3.62 -7.61
CA ALA A 20 0.83 -3.13 -6.36
C ALA A 20 0.32 -1.77 -5.83
N PRO A 21 0.88 -0.60 -6.20
CA PRO A 21 0.48 0.73 -5.68
C PRO A 21 -1.02 1.06 -5.82
N GLY A 22 -1.63 0.84 -6.99
CA GLY A 22 -3.04 1.17 -7.24
C GLY A 22 -3.99 0.30 -6.43
N PRO A 23 -3.86 -1.04 -6.51
CA PRO A 23 -4.60 -1.97 -5.67
C PRO A 23 -4.39 -1.73 -4.17
N PHE A 24 -3.18 -1.39 -3.74
CA PHE A 24 -2.89 -1.06 -2.34
C PHE A 24 -3.68 0.18 -1.89
N ALA A 25 -3.70 1.24 -2.70
CA ALA A 25 -4.49 2.44 -2.41
C ALA A 25 -5.98 2.12 -2.28
N GLY A 26 -6.55 1.35 -3.22
CA GLY A 26 -7.94 0.93 -3.16
C GLY A 26 -8.24 0.04 -1.94
N MET A 27 -7.34 -0.87 -1.58
CA MET A 27 -7.47 -1.73 -0.40
C MET A 27 -7.48 -0.89 0.89
N MET A 28 -6.59 0.10 1.02
CA MET A 28 -6.60 1.02 2.16
C MET A 28 -7.94 1.75 2.27
N LEU A 29 -8.50 2.27 1.16
CA LEU A 29 -9.79 2.95 1.19
C LEU A 29 -10.93 1.98 1.57
N ALA A 30 -10.90 0.74 1.05
CA ALA A 30 -11.88 -0.31 1.37
C ALA A 30 -11.86 -0.69 2.85
N ASP A 31 -10.67 -0.83 3.46
CA ASP A 31 -10.50 -1.14 4.88
C ASP A 31 -11.12 -0.06 5.78
N TYR A 32 -11.30 1.17 5.31
CA TYR A 32 -12.00 2.25 6.03
C TYR A 32 -13.43 2.51 5.54
N GLY A 33 -14.03 1.58 4.79
CA GLY A 33 -15.46 1.59 4.46
C GLY A 33 -15.83 2.04 3.05
N ALA A 34 -14.86 2.41 2.21
CA ALA A 34 -15.16 2.74 0.83
C ALA A 34 -15.67 1.50 0.07
N THR A 35 -16.66 1.69 -0.80
CA THR A 35 -17.07 0.64 -1.75
C THR A 35 -16.15 0.70 -2.97
N VAL A 36 -15.34 -0.32 -3.18
CA VAL A 36 -14.36 -0.35 -4.27
C VAL A 36 -14.77 -1.35 -5.35
N ILE A 37 -15.00 -0.85 -6.56
CA ILE A 37 -15.24 -1.64 -7.77
C ILE A 37 -13.98 -1.60 -8.62
N ARG A 38 -13.31 -2.74 -8.74
CA ARG A 38 -12.20 -2.93 -9.65
C ARG A 38 -12.71 -3.13 -11.08
N VAL A 39 -12.12 -2.45 -12.05
CA VAL A 39 -12.40 -2.61 -13.47
C VAL A 39 -11.29 -3.45 -14.09
N ASP A 40 -11.53 -4.75 -14.20
CA ASP A 40 -10.64 -5.69 -14.87
C ASP A 40 -10.83 -5.68 -16.39
N ARG A 41 -9.84 -6.21 -17.10
CA ARG A 41 -9.93 -6.35 -18.56
C ARG A 41 -10.97 -7.41 -18.93
N ALA A 42 -11.71 -7.16 -19.99
CA ALA A 42 -12.54 -8.20 -20.61
C ALA A 42 -11.68 -9.36 -21.12
N HIS A 43 -12.20 -10.59 -20.98
CA HIS A 43 -11.58 -11.81 -21.46
C HIS A 43 -12.46 -12.44 -22.57
N PRO A 44 -12.21 -12.17 -23.86
CA PRO A 44 -13.07 -12.60 -24.96
C PRO A 44 -13.27 -14.12 -25.08
N SER A 45 -12.27 -14.89 -24.64
CA SER A 45 -12.29 -16.36 -24.63
C SER A 45 -12.87 -16.97 -23.34
N SER A 46 -13.33 -16.14 -22.39
CA SER A 46 -13.87 -16.58 -21.11
C SER A 46 -15.35 -16.21 -21.00
N ARG A 47 -16.13 -17.04 -20.31
CA ARG A 47 -17.52 -16.69 -19.99
C ARG A 47 -17.50 -15.65 -18.87
N HIS A 48 -18.25 -14.57 -19.05
CA HIS A 48 -18.59 -13.71 -17.92
C HIS A 48 -19.56 -14.48 -17.02
N VAL A 49 -19.09 -14.82 -15.82
CA VAL A 49 -19.87 -15.49 -14.78
C VAL A 49 -19.68 -14.67 -13.53
N ASP A 50 -20.77 -14.26 -12.88
CA ASP A 50 -20.68 -13.83 -11.49
C ASP A 50 -20.45 -15.10 -10.65
N PRO A 51 -19.25 -15.34 -10.10
CA PRO A 51 -18.94 -16.59 -9.43
C PRO A 51 -19.78 -16.80 -8.17
N SER A 52 -20.31 -15.72 -7.58
CA SER A 52 -21.24 -15.78 -6.43
C SER A 52 -22.60 -16.39 -6.77
N SER A 53 -22.97 -16.42 -8.05
CA SER A 53 -24.23 -17.01 -8.53
C SER A 53 -24.15 -18.53 -8.75
N ILE A 54 -22.97 -19.15 -8.54
CA ILE A 54 -22.77 -20.59 -8.67
C ILE A 54 -23.36 -21.29 -7.44
N THR A 55 -24.63 -21.68 -7.52
CA THR A 55 -25.23 -22.64 -6.59
C THR A 55 -25.01 -24.06 -7.10
N PRO A 56 -24.66 -25.04 -6.24
CA PRO A 56 -24.60 -26.43 -6.65
C PRO A 56 -26.03 -26.95 -6.81
N SER A 57 -26.61 -26.82 -8.01
CA SER A 57 -27.92 -27.41 -8.30
C SER A 57 -27.81 -28.67 -9.15
N SER A 58 -28.58 -29.65 -8.68
CA SER A 58 -28.71 -31.04 -9.10
C SER A 58 -29.17 -31.23 -10.54
N THR A 59 -28.69 -32.33 -11.13
CA THR A 59 -29.17 -33.10 -12.29
C THR A 59 -30.15 -32.46 -13.28
N SER A 60 -29.72 -32.36 -14.54
CA SER A 60 -30.59 -32.65 -15.69
C SER A 60 -29.76 -33.24 -16.84
N ARG A 61 -30.13 -34.46 -17.23
CA ARG A 61 -29.59 -35.19 -18.40
C ARG A 61 -30.47 -34.83 -19.60
N THR A 62 -29.94 -34.07 -20.54
CA THR A 62 -30.47 -34.01 -21.91
C THR A 62 -29.34 -34.04 -22.92
N THR A 63 -29.53 -34.91 -23.91
CA THR A 63 -28.63 -35.33 -24.97
C THR A 63 -28.56 -34.30 -26.10
N ALA A 64 -27.48 -33.54 -26.12
CA ALA A 64 -26.78 -32.98 -27.27
C ALA A 64 -25.58 -32.27 -26.65
N THR A 65 -24.35 -32.77 -26.76
CA THR A 65 -23.18 -32.09 -26.18
C THR A 65 -22.92 -30.81 -26.97
N PRO A 66 -23.27 -29.61 -26.45
CA PRO A 66 -22.72 -28.38 -26.99
C PRO A 66 -21.25 -28.38 -26.57
N SER A 67 -20.38 -27.70 -27.33
CA SER A 67 -19.03 -27.41 -26.84
C SER A 67 -19.14 -26.88 -25.40
N PRO A 68 -18.31 -27.37 -24.45
CA PRO A 68 -18.39 -26.93 -23.07
C PRO A 68 -18.32 -25.39 -23.03
N PRO A 69 -19.16 -24.73 -22.22
CA PRO A 69 -19.13 -23.28 -22.13
C PRO A 69 -17.70 -22.84 -21.77
N PRO A 70 -17.23 -21.71 -22.34
CA PRO A 70 -15.89 -21.23 -22.02
C PRO A 70 -15.74 -21.04 -20.51
N PRO A 71 -14.58 -21.38 -19.92
CA PRO A 71 -14.38 -21.28 -18.48
C PRO A 71 -14.50 -19.82 -18.02
N PRO A 72 -14.88 -19.58 -16.75
CA PRO A 72 -14.77 -18.25 -16.17
C PRO A 72 -13.31 -17.77 -16.22
N PRO A 73 -13.06 -16.45 -16.27
CA PRO A 73 -11.71 -15.94 -16.19
C PRO A 73 -11.09 -16.34 -14.84
N PRO A 74 -9.79 -16.71 -14.82
CA PRO A 74 -9.13 -17.03 -13.57
C PRO A 74 -9.08 -15.79 -12.66
N PRO A 75 -9.06 -15.98 -11.32
CA PRO A 75 -8.78 -14.90 -10.38
C PRO A 75 -7.51 -14.14 -10.75
N THR A 76 -7.50 -12.84 -10.48
CA THR A 76 -6.30 -12.02 -10.62
C THR A 76 -5.19 -12.55 -9.71
N ALA A 77 -3.94 -12.46 -10.18
CA ALA A 77 -2.76 -12.71 -9.35
C ALA A 77 -2.48 -11.57 -8.34
N ASP A 78 -3.30 -10.52 -8.36
CA ASP A 78 -3.25 -9.42 -7.40
C ASP A 78 -3.87 -9.82 -6.06
N LEU A 79 -3.02 -9.77 -5.04
CA LEU A 79 -3.33 -10.24 -3.69
C LEU A 79 -3.96 -9.14 -2.82
N LEU A 80 -3.99 -7.90 -3.32
CA LEU A 80 -4.48 -6.71 -2.60
C LEU A 80 -5.95 -6.45 -2.95
N THR A 81 -6.76 -7.49 -2.96
CA THR A 81 -8.13 -7.47 -3.52
C THR A 81 -9.24 -7.68 -2.49
N ARG A 82 -8.89 -7.86 -1.21
CA ARG A 82 -9.89 -7.98 -0.14
C ARG A 82 -10.87 -6.81 -0.13
N ARG A 83 -12.14 -7.11 0.20
CA ARG A 83 -13.27 -6.16 0.27
C ARG A 83 -13.57 -5.40 -1.03
N LYS A 84 -13.06 -5.89 -2.17
CA LYS A 84 -13.37 -5.35 -3.50
C LYS A 84 -14.34 -6.28 -4.23
N THR A 85 -15.09 -5.67 -5.15
CA THR A 85 -15.82 -6.39 -6.20
C THR A 85 -15.18 -6.06 -7.55
N SER A 86 -15.41 -6.89 -8.57
CA SER A 86 -14.87 -6.67 -9.91
C SER A 86 -15.98 -6.55 -10.96
N ILE A 87 -15.78 -5.70 -11.96
CA ILE A 87 -16.44 -5.77 -13.26
C ILE A 87 -15.39 -5.93 -14.35
N ALA A 88 -15.67 -6.73 -15.37
CA ALA A 88 -14.82 -6.85 -16.54
C ALA A 88 -15.31 -5.88 -17.63
N VAL A 89 -14.44 -5.02 -18.16
CA VAL A 89 -14.78 -4.04 -19.21
C VAL A 89 -13.66 -3.97 -20.24
N ASP A 90 -14.00 -3.95 -21.53
CA ASP A 90 -13.06 -3.56 -22.58
C ASP A 90 -13.09 -2.04 -22.77
N LEU A 91 -12.09 -1.34 -22.22
CA LEU A 91 -11.97 0.12 -22.34
C LEU A 91 -11.62 0.60 -23.75
N LYS A 92 -11.20 -0.31 -24.66
CA LYS A 92 -10.95 0.03 -26.06
C LYS A 92 -12.24 0.03 -26.88
N SER A 93 -13.24 -0.74 -26.44
CA SER A 93 -14.57 -0.75 -27.05
C SER A 93 -15.32 0.56 -26.76
N PRO A 94 -15.92 1.22 -27.76
CA PRO A 94 -16.79 2.37 -27.55
C PRO A 94 -17.93 2.09 -26.55
N ALA A 95 -18.50 0.88 -26.57
CA ALA A 95 -19.60 0.48 -25.69
C ALA A 95 -19.13 0.21 -24.24
N GLY A 96 -17.92 -0.35 -24.07
CA GLY A 96 -17.29 -0.51 -22.75
C GLY A 96 -16.90 0.84 -22.14
N ARG A 97 -16.35 1.75 -22.95
CA ARG A 97 -16.10 3.14 -22.52
C ARG A 97 -17.40 3.86 -22.15
N ALA A 98 -18.46 3.70 -22.94
CA ALA A 98 -19.76 4.29 -22.65
C ALA A 98 -20.34 3.77 -21.33
N LEU A 99 -20.12 2.49 -21.01
CA LEU A 99 -20.49 1.91 -19.72
C LEU A 99 -19.81 2.65 -18.56
N LEU A 100 -18.47 2.78 -18.58
CA LEU A 100 -17.76 3.51 -17.51
C LEU A 100 -18.24 4.96 -17.38
N LEU A 101 -18.41 5.67 -18.49
CA LEU A 101 -18.91 7.06 -18.50
C LEU A 101 -20.34 7.18 -17.95
N ALA A 102 -21.13 6.11 -18.00
CA ALA A 102 -22.46 6.03 -17.40
C ALA A 102 -22.42 5.67 -15.90
N LEU A 103 -21.35 5.03 -15.41
CA LEU A 103 -21.10 4.82 -13.97
C LEU A 103 -20.66 6.12 -13.28
N LEU A 104 -19.84 6.93 -13.95
CA LEU A 104 -19.17 8.12 -13.37
C LEU A 104 -20.03 9.04 -12.50
N PRO A 105 -21.30 9.38 -12.82
CA PRO A 105 -22.11 10.26 -11.98
C PRO A 105 -22.34 9.76 -10.55
N THR A 106 -22.10 8.47 -10.30
CA THR A 106 -22.28 7.83 -8.99
C THR A 106 -20.96 7.54 -8.28
N VAL A 107 -19.82 7.85 -8.90
CA VAL A 107 -18.48 7.54 -8.41
C VAL A 107 -17.88 8.76 -7.73
N ASP A 108 -17.24 8.58 -6.58
CA ASP A 108 -16.53 9.64 -5.86
C ASP A 108 -15.05 9.72 -6.24
N VAL A 109 -14.43 8.56 -6.46
CA VAL A 109 -13.00 8.44 -6.71
C VAL A 109 -12.75 7.51 -7.89
N LEU A 110 -11.88 7.91 -8.81
CA LEU A 110 -11.31 7.03 -9.83
C LEU A 110 -9.80 6.87 -9.58
N ILE A 111 -9.32 5.64 -9.50
CA ILE A 111 -7.88 5.34 -9.40
C ILE A 111 -7.35 4.94 -10.78
N ASP A 112 -6.45 5.74 -11.32
CA ASP A 112 -5.73 5.56 -12.59
C ASP A 112 -4.27 5.17 -12.30
N PRO A 113 -3.90 3.88 -12.36
CA PRO A 113 -2.53 3.41 -12.15
C PRO A 113 -1.71 3.41 -13.45
N PHE A 114 -2.23 3.97 -14.55
CA PHE A 114 -1.59 3.87 -15.85
C PHE A 114 -0.53 4.94 -16.07
N ARG A 115 0.37 4.63 -17.02
CA ARG A 115 1.37 5.58 -17.51
C ARG A 115 0.71 6.83 -18.11
N PRO A 116 1.42 7.96 -18.14
CA PRO A 116 0.96 9.17 -18.83
C PRO A 116 0.46 8.90 -20.25
N GLY A 117 -0.71 9.44 -20.57
CA GLY A 117 -1.35 9.32 -21.88
C GLY A 117 -2.22 8.08 -22.09
N VAL A 118 -2.15 7.05 -21.23
CA VAL A 118 -2.94 5.82 -21.43
C VAL A 118 -4.43 6.06 -21.18
N LEU A 119 -4.77 6.77 -20.10
CA LEU A 119 -6.15 7.08 -19.76
C LEU A 119 -6.78 8.02 -20.81
N GLU A 120 -6.01 8.98 -21.29
CA GLU A 120 -6.38 9.92 -22.35
C GLU A 120 -6.62 9.18 -23.68
N LYS A 121 -5.74 8.24 -24.06
CA LYS A 121 -5.93 7.38 -25.24
C LYS A 121 -7.15 6.47 -25.12
N ALA A 122 -7.53 6.09 -23.91
CA ALA A 122 -8.80 5.40 -23.65
C ALA A 122 -10.02 6.32 -23.76
N GLY A 123 -9.84 7.63 -24.01
CA GLY A 123 -10.91 8.61 -24.08
C GLY A 123 -11.50 8.96 -22.70
N LEU A 124 -10.72 8.78 -21.64
CA LEU A 124 -11.09 9.03 -20.24
C LEU A 124 -10.24 10.15 -19.65
N ASP A 125 -9.91 11.17 -20.46
CA ASP A 125 -9.11 12.33 -20.06
C ASP A 125 -9.67 12.99 -18.77
N PRO A 126 -8.86 13.22 -17.72
CA PRO A 126 -9.35 13.69 -16.43
C PRO A 126 -10.14 15.01 -16.51
N THR A 127 -9.55 16.07 -17.05
CA THR A 127 -10.14 17.41 -17.04
C THR A 127 -11.13 17.60 -18.18
N GLY A 128 -10.86 17.03 -19.34
CA GLY A 128 -11.65 17.15 -20.55
C GLY A 128 -12.80 16.16 -20.68
N VAL A 129 -12.81 15.07 -19.93
CA VAL A 129 -13.92 14.09 -19.98
C VAL A 129 -14.47 13.83 -18.60
N LEU A 130 -13.63 13.35 -17.66
CA LEU A 130 -14.10 12.81 -16.39
C LEU A 130 -14.72 13.90 -15.50
N LEU A 131 -13.99 14.98 -15.22
CA LEU A 131 -14.46 16.08 -14.37
C LEU A 131 -15.61 16.86 -15.01
N ARG A 132 -15.67 16.93 -16.35
CA ARG A 132 -16.86 17.50 -17.03
C ARG A 132 -18.10 16.64 -16.87
N ARG A 133 -17.93 15.32 -16.79
CA ARG A 133 -19.04 14.37 -16.61
C ARG A 133 -19.49 14.27 -15.16
N ASN A 134 -18.56 14.34 -14.22
CA ASN A 134 -18.80 14.39 -12.80
C ASN A 134 -17.84 15.40 -12.14
N PRO A 135 -18.28 16.65 -11.90
CA PRO A 135 -17.45 17.67 -11.27
C PRO A 135 -17.06 17.39 -9.82
N ARG A 136 -17.70 16.42 -9.15
CA ARG A 136 -17.38 15.99 -7.79
C ARG A 136 -16.32 14.90 -7.73
N LEU A 137 -15.92 14.35 -8.88
CA LEU A 137 -15.02 13.20 -8.98
C LEU A 137 -13.60 13.58 -8.57
N ILE A 138 -12.98 12.74 -7.75
CA ILE A 138 -11.55 12.79 -7.46
C ILE A 138 -10.86 11.79 -8.38
N VAL A 139 -9.93 12.26 -9.21
CA VAL A 139 -9.16 11.40 -10.12
C VAL A 139 -7.77 11.22 -9.55
N ALA A 140 -7.54 10.09 -8.87
CA ALA A 140 -6.24 9.73 -8.31
C ALA A 140 -5.37 9.07 -9.37
N ARG A 141 -4.35 9.80 -9.81
CA ARG A 141 -3.42 9.41 -10.85
C ARG A 141 -2.12 8.95 -10.18
N LEU A 142 -1.81 7.67 -10.34
CA LEU A 142 -0.73 7.02 -9.63
C LEU A 142 0.32 6.47 -10.61
N THR A 143 1.49 7.09 -10.61
CA THR A 143 2.61 6.71 -11.48
C THR A 143 3.87 6.38 -10.69
N GLY A 144 4.85 5.76 -11.35
CA GLY A 144 6.18 5.59 -10.78
C GLY A 144 6.98 6.88 -10.76
N PHE A 145 7.22 7.42 -11.95
CA PHE A 145 7.87 8.72 -12.16
C PHE A 145 6.85 9.86 -12.18
N ARG A 146 7.32 11.09 -11.96
CA ARG A 146 6.53 12.31 -12.16
C ARG A 146 6.02 12.40 -13.60
N ARG A 147 4.86 13.03 -13.78
CA ARG A 147 4.29 13.27 -15.11
C ARG A 147 5.01 14.45 -15.79
N PRO A 148 5.03 14.55 -17.13
CA PRO A 148 5.66 15.66 -17.84
C PRO A 148 4.99 17.00 -17.49
N GLY A 149 5.76 18.08 -17.49
CA GLY A 149 5.26 19.44 -17.23
C GLY A 149 5.45 19.94 -15.79
N ASP A 150 5.86 19.09 -14.86
CA ASP A 150 6.41 19.50 -13.56
C ASP A 150 7.84 19.99 -13.76
N LYS A 151 8.11 21.26 -13.39
CA LYS A 151 9.41 21.90 -13.61
C LYS A 151 10.44 21.45 -12.58
N ASN A 152 11.00 20.24 -12.70
CA ASN A 152 12.32 19.92 -12.13
C ASN A 152 13.21 19.16 -13.13
N ASN A 153 14.53 19.29 -12.94
CA ASN A 153 15.60 18.85 -13.86
C ASN A 153 15.64 17.34 -14.23
N LEU A 154 14.80 16.49 -13.64
CA LEU A 154 14.78 15.04 -13.90
C LEU A 154 13.44 14.52 -14.47
N ASP A 155 12.43 15.38 -14.56
CA ASP A 155 11.03 14.94 -14.63
C ASP A 155 10.64 14.52 -16.06
N ASP A 156 11.02 15.32 -17.06
CA ASP A 156 10.76 14.99 -18.46
C ASP A 156 11.55 13.76 -18.95
N LYS A 157 12.70 13.48 -18.33
CA LYS A 157 13.57 12.36 -18.74
C LYS A 157 12.91 11.00 -18.48
N TYR A 158 12.25 10.84 -17.33
CA TYR A 158 11.75 9.53 -16.87
C TYR A 158 10.23 9.38 -17.02
N ALA A 159 9.48 10.45 -17.25
CA ALA A 159 8.01 10.42 -17.25
C ALA A 159 7.37 9.37 -18.19
N ALA A 160 7.98 9.12 -19.35
CA ALA A 160 7.51 8.11 -20.30
C ALA A 160 8.17 6.73 -20.11
N MET A 161 9.20 6.63 -19.26
CA MET A 161 9.99 5.41 -19.10
C MET A 161 9.26 4.33 -18.32
N ALA A 162 9.64 3.08 -18.59
CA ALA A 162 9.30 1.95 -17.74
C ALA A 162 10.13 1.95 -16.46
N GLY A 163 9.54 1.39 -15.41
CA GLY A 163 10.22 1.13 -14.16
C GLY A 163 9.35 0.26 -13.26
N HIS A 164 9.95 -0.16 -12.16
CA HIS A 164 9.33 -0.76 -10.99
C HIS A 164 9.91 -0.09 -9.74
N ASP A 165 9.44 -0.47 -8.56
CA ASP A 165 9.85 0.06 -7.25
C ASP A 165 11.33 0.50 -7.17
N ILE A 166 12.25 -0.44 -7.46
CA ILE A 166 13.70 -0.20 -7.38
C ILE A 166 14.19 0.96 -8.26
N ASN A 167 13.58 1.18 -9.43
CA ASN A 167 13.94 2.27 -10.33
C ASN A 167 13.50 3.62 -9.75
N TYR A 168 12.30 3.65 -9.14
CA TYR A 168 11.75 4.85 -8.53
C TYR A 168 12.54 5.23 -7.28
N LEU A 169 12.91 4.25 -6.44
CA LEU A 169 13.84 4.48 -5.31
C LEU A 169 15.20 4.98 -5.76
N GLY A 170 15.70 4.46 -6.89
CA GLY A 170 16.93 4.93 -7.51
C GLY A 170 16.87 6.42 -7.85
N VAL A 171 15.80 6.86 -8.52
CA VAL A 171 15.60 8.27 -8.90
C VAL A 171 15.27 9.17 -7.70
N ALA A 172 14.58 8.64 -6.69
CA ALA A 172 14.29 9.36 -5.44
C ALA A 172 15.55 9.61 -4.59
N GLY A 173 16.69 8.96 -4.91
CA GLY A 173 17.91 8.99 -4.11
C GLY A 173 17.84 8.11 -2.85
N VAL A 174 16.72 7.46 -2.58
CA VAL A 174 16.48 6.63 -1.40
C VAL A 174 17.23 5.30 -1.50
N LEU A 175 17.28 4.68 -2.69
CA LEU A 175 18.00 3.40 -2.86
C LEU A 175 19.47 3.52 -2.44
N GLY A 176 20.11 4.65 -2.76
CA GLY A 176 21.51 4.92 -2.40
C GLY A 176 21.78 4.98 -0.90
N MET A 177 20.74 5.23 -0.09
CA MET A 177 20.80 5.30 1.37
C MET A 177 20.74 3.91 2.05
N LEU A 178 20.26 2.88 1.35
CA LEU A 178 19.94 1.59 1.94
C LEU A 178 21.04 0.55 1.68
N GLY A 179 21.48 -0.14 2.74
CA GLY A 179 22.45 -1.24 2.67
C GLY A 179 23.70 -1.04 3.53
N ARG A 180 24.55 -2.07 3.59
CA ARG A 180 25.77 -2.06 4.41
C ARG A 180 26.90 -1.22 3.80
N LYS A 181 27.86 -0.84 4.64
CA LYS A 181 29.12 -0.22 4.23
C LYS A 181 29.81 -1.07 3.17
N ALA A 182 30.33 -0.43 2.13
CA ALA A 182 31.03 -1.05 0.99
C ALA A 182 30.22 -2.09 0.16
N GLY A 183 28.96 -2.39 0.51
CA GLY A 183 28.07 -3.21 -0.31
C GLY A 183 27.35 -2.42 -1.40
N LYS A 184 26.69 -3.11 -2.34
CA LYS A 184 25.76 -2.45 -3.28
C LYS A 184 24.53 -1.89 -2.54
N PRO A 185 23.86 -0.86 -3.07
CA PRO A 185 22.55 -0.44 -2.57
C PRO A 185 21.57 -1.62 -2.45
N TYR A 186 20.80 -1.64 -1.36
CA TYR A 186 19.88 -2.72 -1.01
C TYR A 186 18.43 -2.35 -1.35
N ALA A 187 17.75 -3.20 -2.11
CA ALA A 187 16.33 -3.03 -2.44
C ALA A 187 15.45 -3.60 -1.32
N PRO A 188 14.62 -2.79 -0.64
CA PRO A 188 13.80 -3.21 0.51
C PRO A 188 12.49 -3.89 0.05
N GLY A 189 12.61 -4.92 -0.79
CA GLY A 189 11.45 -5.45 -1.53
C GLY A 189 10.81 -4.34 -2.37
N ASN A 190 9.48 -4.25 -2.35
CA ASN A 190 8.72 -3.13 -2.92
C ASN A 190 7.93 -2.34 -1.85
N ILE A 191 8.42 -2.33 -0.60
CA ILE A 191 7.69 -1.74 0.52
C ILE A 191 7.70 -0.22 0.46
N VAL A 192 8.80 0.36 -0.01
CA VAL A 192 9.04 1.81 0.10
C VAL A 192 8.41 2.58 -1.06
N ALA A 193 8.63 2.21 -2.32
CA ALA A 193 8.11 3.00 -3.44
C ALA A 193 6.69 2.58 -3.82
N ASP A 194 6.41 1.30 -4.07
CA ASP A 194 5.07 0.86 -4.48
C ASP A 194 4.03 1.13 -3.37
N PHE A 195 4.35 0.81 -2.11
CA PHE A 195 3.38 0.92 -1.02
C PHE A 195 3.47 2.25 -0.27
N ALA A 196 4.55 2.50 0.48
CA ALA A 196 4.61 3.66 1.37
C ALA A 196 4.66 5.00 0.61
N GLY A 197 5.49 5.10 -0.42
CA GLY A 197 5.66 6.29 -1.27
C GLY A 197 4.66 6.37 -2.42
N GLY A 198 3.96 5.29 -2.73
CA GLY A 198 3.03 5.18 -3.85
C GLY A 198 1.59 5.09 -3.38
N GLY A 199 1.11 3.86 -3.16
CA GLY A 199 -0.28 3.60 -2.83
C GLY A 199 -0.78 4.31 -1.56
N ALA A 200 0.04 4.38 -0.49
CA ALA A 200 -0.33 5.11 0.72
C ALA A 200 -0.42 6.62 0.48
N MET A 201 0.49 7.20 -0.32
CA MET A 201 0.44 8.61 -0.68
C MET A 201 -0.76 8.93 -1.58
N ALA A 202 -1.14 8.02 -2.48
CA ALA A 202 -2.34 8.15 -3.29
C ALA A 202 -3.62 8.09 -2.42
N ALA A 203 -3.72 7.14 -1.49
CA ALA A 203 -4.83 7.06 -0.55
C ALA A 203 -4.91 8.32 0.35
N PHE A 204 -3.77 8.80 0.84
CA PHE A 204 -3.69 10.05 1.59
C PHE A 204 -4.17 11.25 0.76
N GLY A 205 -3.71 11.38 -0.49
CA GLY A 205 -4.16 12.42 -1.41
C GLY A 205 -5.67 12.37 -1.70
N VAL A 206 -6.24 11.16 -1.84
CA VAL A 206 -7.69 10.97 -1.97
C VAL A 206 -8.42 11.49 -0.72
N VAL A 207 -7.95 11.15 0.48
CA VAL A 207 -8.55 11.63 1.73
C VAL A 207 -8.47 13.16 1.84
N LEU A 208 -7.33 13.76 1.49
CA LEU A 208 -7.20 15.22 1.45
C LEU A 208 -8.19 15.85 0.46
N ALA A 209 -8.32 15.28 -0.74
CA ALA A 209 -9.24 15.77 -1.74
C ALA A 209 -10.71 15.60 -1.33
N LEU A 210 -11.06 14.52 -0.62
CA LEU A 210 -12.39 14.33 -0.03
C LEU A 210 -12.68 15.40 1.03
N LEU A 211 -11.73 15.70 1.91
CA LEU A 211 -11.88 16.75 2.93
C LEU A 211 -12.03 18.14 2.29
N GLU A 212 -11.26 18.42 1.24
CA GLU A 212 -11.35 19.69 0.51
C GLU A 212 -12.68 19.83 -0.23
N ARG A 213 -13.19 18.72 -0.78
CA ARG A 213 -14.49 18.67 -1.46
C ARG A 213 -15.64 19.11 -0.55
N GLU A 214 -15.55 18.86 0.75
CA GLU A 214 -16.55 19.32 1.74
C GLU A 214 -16.50 20.84 1.98
N ARG A 215 -15.40 21.51 1.62
CA ARG A 215 -15.16 22.93 1.90
C ARG A 215 -15.26 23.81 0.65
N ASN A 216 -14.97 23.25 -0.51
CA ASN A 216 -14.88 24.00 -1.77
C ASN A 216 -16.20 24.04 -2.55
N GLY A 217 -17.34 23.66 -1.95
CA GLY A 217 -18.63 23.59 -2.64
C GLY A 217 -18.87 22.27 -3.39
N GLY A 218 -18.13 21.21 -3.06
CA GLY A 218 -18.37 19.87 -3.58
C GLY A 218 -17.55 19.49 -4.81
N TRP A 219 -16.58 20.30 -5.21
CA TRP A 219 -15.76 20.05 -6.40
C TRP A 219 -14.65 19.04 -6.11
N GLY A 220 -14.57 18.04 -6.97
CA GLY A 220 -13.44 17.12 -7.02
C GLY A 220 -12.25 17.75 -7.74
N GLN A 221 -11.17 16.97 -7.84
CA GLN A 221 -9.91 17.42 -8.44
C GLN A 221 -9.07 16.23 -8.89
N VAL A 222 -7.98 16.51 -9.59
CA VAL A 222 -6.96 15.51 -9.89
C VAL A 222 -5.99 15.44 -8.71
N VAL A 223 -5.75 14.23 -8.20
CA VAL A 223 -4.71 13.93 -7.21
C VAL A 223 -3.56 13.26 -7.96
N GLU A 224 -2.45 13.95 -8.11
CA GLU A 224 -1.23 13.39 -8.70
C GLU A 224 -0.35 12.81 -7.59
N ALA A 225 -0.14 11.50 -7.61
CA ALA A 225 0.76 10.80 -6.69
C ALA A 225 1.79 10.01 -7.50
N ASN A 226 3.06 10.12 -7.12
CA ASN A 226 4.11 9.33 -7.75
C ASN A 226 5.13 8.80 -6.74
N MET A 227 5.66 7.62 -7.05
CA MET A 227 6.53 6.88 -6.14
C MET A 227 7.87 7.55 -5.90
N VAL A 228 8.39 8.32 -6.88
CA VAL A 228 9.62 9.09 -6.71
C VAL A 228 9.44 10.17 -5.63
N ASP A 229 8.40 10.99 -5.75
CA ASP A 229 8.12 12.05 -4.77
C ASP A 229 7.75 11.50 -3.42
N GLY A 230 6.85 10.52 -3.35
CA GLY A 230 6.46 9.95 -2.07
C GLY A 230 7.65 9.30 -1.35
N SER A 231 8.50 8.56 -2.07
CA SER A 231 9.72 7.99 -1.47
C SER A 231 10.70 9.07 -1.02
N ALA A 232 10.91 10.11 -1.83
CA ALA A 232 11.78 11.23 -1.48
C ALA A 232 11.25 12.00 -0.25
N TYR A 233 9.92 12.15 -0.15
CA TYR A 233 9.24 12.76 0.99
C TYR A 233 9.45 11.94 2.27
N LEU A 234 9.30 10.61 2.20
CA LEU A 234 9.57 9.70 3.33
C LEU A 234 11.02 9.81 3.84
N ALA A 235 11.97 10.15 2.96
CA ALA A 235 13.38 10.34 3.32
C ALA A 235 13.72 11.76 3.82
N SER A 236 12.73 12.65 4.05
CA SER A 236 12.97 14.05 4.41
C SER A 236 13.87 14.23 5.63
N PHE A 237 13.65 13.47 6.71
CA PHE A 237 14.47 13.57 7.92
C PHE A 237 15.94 13.28 7.63
N LEU A 238 16.23 12.21 6.88
CA LEU A 238 17.58 11.82 6.50
C LEU A 238 18.21 12.86 5.56
N ARG A 239 17.42 13.34 4.59
CA ARG A 239 17.86 14.36 3.63
C ARG A 239 18.26 15.67 4.30
N LEU A 240 17.44 16.16 5.23
CA LEU A 240 17.75 17.37 6.01
C LEU A 240 18.94 17.14 6.94
N GLY A 241 19.05 15.93 7.50
CA GLY A 241 20.18 15.48 8.32
C GLY A 241 21.54 15.50 7.60
N MET A 242 21.58 15.46 6.25
CA MET A 242 22.82 15.63 5.48
C MET A 242 23.40 17.06 5.57
N GLY A 243 22.55 18.07 5.74
CA GLY A 243 22.93 19.49 5.75
C GLY A 243 23.26 20.04 7.14
N MET A 244 22.72 19.43 8.19
CA MET A 244 22.72 19.96 9.57
C MET A 244 24.12 20.03 10.23
N GLY A 245 25.18 19.52 9.59
CA GLY A 245 26.56 19.62 10.06
C GLY A 245 27.49 20.51 9.21
N ARG A 246 26.98 21.17 8.16
CA ARG A 246 27.82 21.97 7.23
C ARG A 246 27.91 23.45 7.57
N ASN A 247 26.97 24.01 8.35
CA ASN A 247 26.89 25.46 8.57
C ASN A 247 27.62 25.98 9.82
N ASP A 248 28.12 25.12 10.71
CA ASP A 248 28.54 25.56 12.05
C ASP A 248 30.03 25.43 12.41
N LYS A 249 30.97 25.21 11.47
CA LYS A 249 32.41 25.23 11.85
C LYS A 249 33.38 25.80 10.82
N LYS A 250 33.91 26.98 11.14
CA LYS A 250 35.26 27.41 10.77
C LYS A 250 36.36 26.79 11.66
N ASP A 251 36.04 26.30 12.86
CA ASP A 251 37.06 26.15 13.91
C ASP A 251 37.18 24.77 14.58
N GLY A 252 36.86 23.66 13.88
CA GLY A 252 37.32 22.31 14.25
C GLY A 252 36.89 21.72 15.62
N ALA A 253 36.18 22.43 16.49
CA ALA A 253 35.79 21.97 17.82
C ALA A 253 34.44 21.20 17.79
N GLY A 254 34.36 20.05 18.47
CA GLY A 254 33.26 19.08 18.46
C GLY A 254 31.84 19.65 18.57
N GLY A 255 30.97 19.22 17.68
CA GLY A 255 29.63 19.74 17.44
C GLY A 255 28.94 18.68 16.60
N ALA A 256 27.68 18.39 16.92
CA ALA A 256 26.99 17.18 16.48
C ALA A 256 27.02 17.04 14.95
N GLU A 257 27.62 15.96 14.46
CA GLU A 257 27.48 15.58 13.05
C GLU A 257 25.99 15.33 12.76
N GLY A 258 25.49 15.82 11.64
CA GLY A 258 24.12 15.57 11.21
C GLY A 258 23.83 14.07 11.15
N VAL A 259 22.60 13.67 11.46
CA VAL A 259 22.15 12.27 11.59
C VAL A 259 22.44 11.41 10.34
N TRP A 260 22.65 12.06 9.18
CA TRP A 260 22.95 11.42 7.90
C TRP A 260 24.15 12.04 7.15
N ALA A 261 25.17 12.50 7.89
CA ALA A 261 26.31 13.22 7.30
C ALA A 261 27.42 12.32 6.70
N ARG A 262 27.29 11.00 6.78
CA ARG A 262 28.32 10.02 6.37
C ARG A 262 27.85 9.13 5.21
N PRO A 263 28.76 8.45 4.50
CA PRO A 263 28.39 7.45 3.50
C PRO A 263 27.48 6.35 4.07
N ARG A 264 26.75 5.67 3.17
CA ARG A 264 25.87 4.54 3.50
C ARG A 264 26.58 3.49 4.37
N GLY A 265 25.91 3.08 5.44
CA GLY A 265 26.36 2.09 6.41
C GLY A 265 27.30 2.65 7.48
N GLU A 266 27.43 3.97 7.58
CA GLU A 266 28.32 4.66 8.54
C GLU A 266 27.59 5.73 9.37
N ASN A 267 26.27 5.83 9.21
CA ASN A 267 25.40 6.77 9.93
C ASN A 267 24.83 6.14 11.21
N LEU A 268 24.06 6.94 11.94
CA LEU A 268 23.43 6.50 13.18
C LEU A 268 22.33 5.47 12.93
N LEU A 269 21.53 5.62 11.86
CA LEU A 269 20.30 4.85 11.63
C LEU A 269 20.36 3.89 10.42
N ASP A 270 21.55 3.61 9.87
CA ASP A 270 21.75 2.71 8.71
C ASP A 270 22.57 1.44 9.02
N GLY A 271 22.72 1.11 10.31
CA GLY A 271 23.54 -0.01 10.76
C GLY A 271 25.02 0.33 10.97
N GLY A 272 25.44 1.59 10.78
CA GLY A 272 26.78 2.03 11.16
C GLY A 272 27.01 2.02 12.69
N CYS A 273 25.98 2.38 13.46
CA CYS A 273 26.02 2.44 14.92
C CYS A 273 25.88 1.05 15.58
N PRO A 274 26.78 0.64 16.49
CA PRO A 274 26.72 -0.67 17.14
C PRO A 274 25.46 -0.91 18.00
N TRP A 275 24.78 0.13 18.48
CA TRP A 275 23.54 0.00 19.25
C TRP A 275 22.30 0.47 18.46
N TYR A 276 22.41 0.53 17.14
CA TYR A 276 21.30 0.64 16.21
C TYR A 276 21.56 -0.32 15.02
N ASP A 277 21.42 -1.62 15.27
CA ASP A 277 21.72 -2.67 14.29
C ASP A 277 21.05 -4.01 14.67
N THR A 278 21.27 -5.03 13.84
CA THR A 278 20.88 -6.41 14.08
C THR A 278 22.09 -7.25 14.46
N TYR A 279 21.90 -8.22 15.37
CA TYR A 279 22.92 -9.15 15.82
C TYR A 279 22.44 -10.59 15.75
N GLU A 280 23.30 -11.46 15.22
CA GLU A 280 23.05 -12.89 15.15
C GLU A 280 23.24 -13.56 16.52
N THR A 281 22.35 -14.47 16.85
CA THR A 281 22.31 -15.19 18.13
C THR A 281 22.84 -16.62 17.97
N LYS A 282 22.96 -17.36 19.08
CA LYS A 282 23.54 -18.71 19.12
C LYS A 282 22.83 -19.69 18.18
N ASP A 283 21.52 -19.56 18.02
CA ASP A 283 20.68 -20.43 17.18
C ASP A 283 20.55 -19.91 15.73
N GLY A 284 21.41 -18.98 15.30
CA GLY A 284 21.41 -18.44 13.93
C GLY A 284 20.27 -17.48 13.61
N ARG A 285 19.44 -17.15 14.60
CA ARG A 285 18.38 -16.14 14.51
C ARG A 285 18.92 -14.75 14.88
N TRP A 286 18.10 -13.72 14.75
CA TRP A 286 18.52 -12.33 14.93
C TRP A 286 17.73 -11.60 16.00
N VAL A 287 18.39 -10.67 16.69
CA VAL A 287 17.76 -9.59 17.47
C VAL A 287 18.02 -8.26 16.79
N ALA A 288 17.10 -7.31 16.94
CA ALA A 288 17.28 -5.91 16.59
C ALA A 288 17.58 -5.12 17.85
N VAL A 289 18.55 -4.20 17.78
CA VAL A 289 18.95 -3.29 18.85
C VAL A 289 18.74 -1.86 18.37
N GLY A 290 18.08 -1.03 19.19
CA GLY A 290 17.79 0.37 18.89
C GLY A 290 18.00 1.32 20.09
N ALA A 291 18.99 1.03 20.94
CA ALA A 291 19.21 1.70 22.22
C ALA A 291 19.95 3.05 22.09
N LEU A 292 19.36 4.02 21.39
CA LEU A 292 20.02 5.29 21.04
C LEU A 292 20.26 6.21 22.24
N GLU A 293 19.28 6.33 23.13
CA GLU A 293 19.35 7.15 24.33
C GLU A 293 20.22 6.50 25.41
N GLU A 294 20.99 7.31 26.15
CA GLU A 294 21.97 6.84 27.13
C GLU A 294 21.38 5.91 28.19
N ARG A 295 20.18 6.22 28.70
CA ARG A 295 19.46 5.37 29.66
C ARG A 295 19.12 3.99 29.11
N PHE A 296 18.72 3.91 27.84
CA PHE A 296 18.35 2.64 27.17
C PHE A 296 19.61 1.84 26.83
N PHE A 297 20.68 2.53 26.43
CA PHE A 297 22.00 1.94 26.26
C PHE A 297 22.53 1.34 27.58
N GLY A 298 22.32 2.02 28.71
CA GLY A 298 22.63 1.48 30.03
C GLY A 298 21.90 0.15 30.31
N LYS A 299 20.60 0.06 29.96
CA LYS A 299 19.81 -1.17 30.06
C LYS A 299 20.27 -2.27 29.11
N LEU A 300 20.68 -1.93 27.90
CA LEU A 300 21.34 -2.86 26.99
C LEU A 300 22.62 -3.43 27.62
N CYS A 301 23.48 -2.58 28.18
CA CYS A 301 24.73 -3.00 28.81
C CYS A 301 24.49 -3.88 30.05
N GLU A 302 23.52 -3.52 30.89
CA GLU A 302 23.07 -4.33 32.03
C GLU A 302 22.65 -5.74 31.57
N GLY A 303 21.76 -5.85 30.59
CA GLY A 303 21.29 -7.14 30.09
C GLY A 303 22.37 -7.97 29.38
N LEU A 304 23.32 -7.33 28.70
CA LEU A 304 24.48 -8.01 28.11
C LEU A 304 25.56 -8.39 29.14
N GLY A 305 25.47 -7.88 30.38
CA GLY A 305 26.51 -8.02 31.39
C GLY A 305 27.84 -7.44 30.91
N VAL A 306 27.82 -6.22 30.35
CA VAL A 306 29.00 -5.45 29.96
C VAL A 306 29.04 -4.15 30.73
N ASP A 307 30.24 -3.72 31.09
CA ASP A 307 30.46 -2.50 31.86
C ASP A 307 30.94 -1.39 30.92
N PRO A 308 30.14 -0.32 30.71
CA PRO A 308 30.54 0.80 29.86
C PRO A 308 31.84 1.48 30.28
N ALA A 309 32.19 1.43 31.58
CA ALA A 309 33.45 1.99 32.08
C ALA A 309 34.69 1.27 31.55
N LYS A 310 34.53 0.05 31.01
CA LYS A 310 35.60 -0.77 30.43
C LYS A 310 35.73 -0.60 28.91
N PHE A 311 34.92 0.26 28.29
CA PHE A 311 34.99 0.50 26.86
C PHE A 311 36.26 1.29 26.49
N PRO A 312 36.83 1.05 25.31
CA PRO A 312 38.07 1.73 24.88
C PRO A 312 37.90 3.23 24.65
N ALA A 313 36.65 3.71 24.52
CA ALA A 313 36.30 5.10 24.37
C ALA A 313 34.82 5.30 24.78
N PRO A 314 34.39 6.54 25.07
CA PRO A 314 32.95 6.87 25.18
C PRO A 314 32.19 6.36 23.96
N ARG A 315 30.93 5.93 24.14
CA ARG A 315 30.17 5.29 23.06
C ARG A 315 30.08 6.20 21.82
N GLU A 316 29.92 7.51 21.98
CA GLU A 316 29.82 8.49 20.90
C GLU A 316 31.09 8.57 20.04
N ASP A 317 32.24 8.13 20.58
CA ASP A 317 33.48 8.05 19.83
C ASP A 317 33.47 6.87 18.86
N ARG A 318 33.28 7.20 17.58
CA ARG A 318 33.25 6.26 16.47
C ARG A 318 34.50 5.41 16.33
N ARG A 319 35.65 5.85 16.87
CA ARG A 319 36.89 5.04 16.86
C ARG A 319 36.74 3.77 17.71
N GLY A 320 35.89 3.80 18.73
CA GLY A 320 35.56 2.63 19.56
C GLY A 320 34.51 1.69 18.96
N TRP A 321 33.77 2.12 17.93
CA TRP A 321 32.64 1.34 17.39
C TRP A 321 33.00 -0.04 16.85
N PRO A 322 34.14 -0.24 16.15
CA PRO A 322 34.54 -1.58 15.74
C PRO A 322 34.68 -2.55 16.92
N HIS A 323 35.27 -2.09 18.03
CA HIS A 323 35.41 -2.89 19.24
C HIS A 323 34.05 -3.19 19.90
N LEU A 324 33.20 -2.17 20.06
CA LEU A 324 31.86 -2.35 20.62
C LEU A 324 31.02 -3.32 19.80
N ARG A 325 31.09 -3.23 18.47
CA ARG A 325 30.43 -4.16 17.57
C ARG A 325 30.93 -5.58 17.76
N MET A 326 32.24 -5.80 17.84
CA MET A 326 32.80 -7.13 18.13
C MET A 326 32.31 -7.67 19.48
N LEU A 327 32.32 -6.83 20.52
CA LEU A 327 31.84 -7.19 21.86
C LEU A 327 30.36 -7.58 21.84
N PHE A 328 29.50 -6.75 21.25
CA PHE A 328 28.06 -7.01 21.18
C PHE A 328 27.75 -8.25 20.34
N THR A 329 28.43 -8.43 19.20
CA THR A 329 28.34 -9.67 18.41
C THR A 329 28.68 -10.90 19.25
N ALA A 330 29.82 -10.88 19.95
CA ALA A 330 30.23 -12.01 20.80
C ALA A 330 29.22 -12.27 21.93
N LYS A 331 28.68 -11.21 22.55
CA LYS A 331 27.66 -11.32 23.59
C LYS A 331 26.38 -11.92 23.02
N PHE A 332 25.77 -11.34 22.00
CA PHE A 332 24.52 -11.86 21.43
C PHE A 332 24.66 -13.30 20.90
N LYS A 333 25.83 -13.68 20.35
CA LYS A 333 26.10 -15.05 19.91
C LYS A 333 26.17 -16.09 21.05
N SER A 334 26.27 -15.65 22.31
CA SER A 334 26.41 -16.57 23.47
C SER A 334 25.10 -17.22 23.92
N LYS A 335 23.94 -16.66 23.57
CA LYS A 335 22.62 -17.20 23.90
C LYS A 335 21.73 -17.26 22.66
N THR A 336 20.71 -18.10 22.70
CA THR A 336 19.65 -18.18 21.68
C THR A 336 18.79 -16.93 21.68
N ARG A 337 18.07 -16.64 20.59
CA ARG A 337 17.14 -15.49 20.53
C ARG A 337 16.11 -15.52 21.68
N ALA A 338 15.50 -16.69 21.94
CA ALA A 338 14.51 -16.86 23.01
C ALA A 338 15.08 -16.65 24.43
N GLU A 339 16.38 -16.93 24.63
CA GLU A 339 17.05 -16.59 25.89
C GLU A 339 17.29 -15.09 26.03
N TRP A 340 17.55 -14.37 24.94
CA TRP A 340 17.66 -12.90 24.94
C TRP A 340 16.30 -12.22 25.12
N GLU A 341 15.24 -12.75 24.51
CA GLU A 341 13.86 -12.32 24.75
C GLU A 341 13.57 -12.34 26.26
N ARG A 342 13.87 -13.45 26.96
CA ARG A 342 13.72 -13.51 28.44
C ARG A 342 14.54 -12.48 29.23
N VAL A 343 15.66 -12.00 28.69
CA VAL A 343 16.51 -10.99 29.36
C VAL A 343 15.95 -9.59 29.14
N PHE A 344 15.39 -9.31 27.96
CA PHE A 344 15.06 -7.96 27.52
C PHE A 344 13.56 -7.65 27.48
N ASP A 345 12.70 -8.65 27.42
CA ASP A 345 11.24 -8.45 27.41
C ASP A 345 10.80 -7.70 28.67
N GLY A 346 9.98 -6.66 28.48
CA GLY A 346 9.53 -5.79 29.57
C GLY A 346 10.57 -4.77 30.07
N THR A 347 11.74 -4.69 29.42
CA THR A 347 12.77 -3.69 29.74
C THR A 347 12.84 -2.57 28.69
N ASP A 348 13.46 -1.44 29.07
CA ASP A 348 13.73 -0.32 28.16
C ASP A 348 15.05 -0.48 27.37
N ALA A 349 15.57 -1.70 27.21
CA ALA A 349 16.86 -1.94 26.53
C ALA A 349 16.80 -1.79 25.00
N CYS A 350 15.60 -1.62 24.43
CA CYS A 350 15.37 -1.53 22.99
C CYS A 350 15.96 -2.73 22.21
N VAL A 351 15.80 -3.94 22.76
CA VAL A 351 16.19 -5.20 22.11
C VAL A 351 14.93 -6.01 21.84
N THR A 352 14.71 -6.39 20.58
CA THR A 352 13.54 -7.17 20.16
C THR A 352 13.95 -8.33 19.25
N PRO A 353 13.17 -9.41 19.18
CA PRO A 353 13.40 -10.46 18.19
C PRO A 353 13.14 -9.92 16.77
N VAL A 354 13.95 -10.34 15.80
CA VAL A 354 13.59 -10.21 14.38
C VAL A 354 12.70 -11.40 14.03
N LEU A 355 11.41 -11.14 13.85
CA LEU A 355 10.40 -12.16 13.53
C LEU A 355 10.24 -12.33 12.01
N GLU A 356 10.02 -13.56 11.59
CA GLU A 356 9.70 -13.91 10.20
C GLU A 356 8.18 -14.03 9.99
N GLN A 357 7.70 -13.84 8.75
CA GLN A 357 6.27 -13.96 8.43
C GLN A 357 5.69 -15.34 8.80
N ALA A 358 6.42 -16.42 8.54
CA ALA A 358 6.00 -17.77 8.91
C ALA A 358 5.93 -17.96 10.44
N GLU A 359 6.75 -17.23 11.19
CA GLU A 359 6.71 -17.22 12.65
C GLU A 359 5.50 -16.45 13.17
N LEU A 360 5.26 -15.24 12.66
CA LEU A 360 4.07 -14.45 12.98
C LEU A 360 2.78 -15.25 12.72
N ARG A 361 2.69 -15.93 11.57
CA ARG A 361 1.56 -16.80 11.25
C ARG A 361 1.36 -17.91 12.28
N ARG A 362 2.41 -18.64 12.64
CA ARG A 362 2.32 -19.71 13.66
C ARG A 362 1.93 -19.19 15.04
N MET A 363 2.29 -17.95 15.36
CA MET A 363 1.96 -17.30 16.62
C MET A 363 0.53 -16.74 16.64
N GLY A 364 -0.22 -16.81 15.54
CA GLY A 364 -1.55 -16.23 15.43
C GLY A 364 -1.52 -14.70 15.47
N PHE A 365 -0.52 -14.08 14.83
CA PHE A 365 -0.43 -12.62 14.76
C PHE A 365 -1.67 -12.04 14.08
N ASP A 366 -2.39 -11.20 14.82
CA ASP A 366 -3.56 -10.45 14.36
C ASP A 366 -3.10 -9.18 13.65
N GLN A 367 -3.15 -9.21 12.31
CA GLN A 367 -2.92 -8.01 11.52
C GLN A 367 -4.07 -7.02 11.73
N ARG A 368 -3.73 -5.78 12.08
CA ARG A 368 -4.71 -4.72 12.40
C ARG A 368 -4.77 -3.65 11.31
N PRO A 369 -5.87 -2.88 11.24
CA PRO A 369 -5.90 -1.68 10.39
C PRO A 369 -4.72 -0.75 10.69
N PRO A 370 -4.13 -0.10 9.67
CA PRO A 370 -2.89 0.66 9.84
C PRO A 370 -3.03 1.90 10.73
N VAL A 371 -4.27 2.38 10.97
CA VAL A 371 -4.58 3.54 11.82
C VAL A 371 -5.79 3.21 12.69
N THR A 372 -5.62 3.33 14.01
CA THR A 372 -6.72 3.16 14.96
C THR A 372 -7.53 4.45 15.10
N LEU A 373 -8.78 4.43 14.64
CA LEU A 373 -9.76 5.49 14.88
C LEU A 373 -10.77 5.02 15.94
N LYS A 374 -10.67 5.56 17.15
CA LYS A 374 -11.47 5.03 18.29
C LYS A 374 -12.98 5.19 18.12
N SER A 375 -13.43 6.29 17.51
CA SER A 375 -14.86 6.62 17.36
C SER A 375 -15.47 6.13 16.04
N SER A 376 -14.65 5.91 15.02
CA SER A 376 -15.05 5.44 13.69
C SER A 376 -14.01 4.45 13.16
N PRO A 377 -13.86 3.28 13.82
CA PRO A 377 -12.81 2.33 13.47
C PRO A 377 -12.96 1.82 12.03
N GLY A 378 -11.84 1.44 11.41
CA GLY A 378 -11.86 0.69 10.16
C GLY A 378 -12.40 -0.73 10.37
N TRP A 379 -12.57 -1.47 9.28
CA TRP A 379 -12.97 -2.87 9.33
C TRP A 379 -11.86 -3.75 9.89
N ALA A 380 -12.24 -4.81 10.61
CA ALA A 380 -11.29 -5.85 11.01
C ALA A 380 -10.65 -6.51 9.77
N ILE A 381 -9.38 -6.92 9.91
CA ILE A 381 -8.66 -7.65 8.86
C ILE A 381 -8.90 -9.14 9.01
N ALA A 382 -8.52 -9.75 10.13
CA ALA A 382 -8.83 -11.16 10.38
C ALA A 382 -10.29 -11.35 10.84
N ASP A 383 -10.88 -12.50 10.51
CA ASP A 383 -12.23 -12.88 10.97
C ASP A 383 -12.34 -12.95 12.50
N GLY A 384 -13.54 -12.72 13.03
CA GLY A 384 -13.84 -12.81 14.45
C GLY A 384 -15.20 -12.25 14.82
N ASP A 385 -15.57 -12.38 16.09
CA ASP A 385 -16.83 -11.85 16.62
C ASP A 385 -16.81 -10.32 16.60
N ALA A 386 -17.75 -9.74 15.87
CA ALA A 386 -17.90 -8.31 15.66
C ALA A 386 -18.12 -7.53 16.97
N ASP A 387 -18.77 -8.14 17.96
CA ASP A 387 -19.12 -7.50 19.23
C ASP A 387 -17.99 -7.57 20.26
N ALA A 388 -16.95 -8.37 19.99
CA ALA A 388 -15.81 -8.58 20.90
C ALA A 388 -14.55 -7.80 20.51
N ARG A 389 -14.46 -7.24 19.30
CA ARG A 389 -13.25 -6.55 18.82
C ARG A 389 -13.14 -5.12 19.34
N SER A 390 -11.95 -4.75 19.79
CA SER A 390 -11.64 -3.37 20.16
C SER A 390 -11.41 -2.50 18.91
N ALA A 391 -11.54 -1.18 19.02
CA ALA A 391 -11.29 -0.26 17.91
C ALA A 391 -9.88 -0.41 17.28
N ALA A 392 -8.89 -0.91 18.04
CA ALA A 392 -7.54 -1.17 17.53
C ALA A 392 -7.50 -2.38 16.59
N GLU A 393 -8.42 -3.33 16.75
CA GLU A 393 -8.54 -4.55 15.96
C GLU A 393 -9.48 -4.38 14.75
N GLY A 394 -10.13 -3.22 14.66
CA GLY A 394 -11.20 -2.92 13.71
C GLY A 394 -12.58 -3.31 14.25
N GLN A 395 -13.64 -2.93 13.53
CA GLN A 395 -15.01 -3.32 13.84
C GLN A 395 -15.56 -4.35 12.85
N GLY A 396 -16.64 -5.03 13.24
CA GLY A 396 -17.36 -5.96 12.38
C GLY A 396 -16.67 -7.32 12.21
N ILE A 397 -17.28 -8.14 11.35
CA ILE A 397 -16.67 -9.39 10.90
C ILE A 397 -15.47 -9.02 10.00
N GLY A 398 -14.37 -9.74 10.17
CA GLY A 398 -13.14 -9.58 9.38
C GLY A 398 -13.29 -9.90 7.90
N VAL A 399 -12.17 -10.16 7.24
CA VAL A 399 -12.17 -10.79 5.92
C VAL A 399 -12.10 -12.29 6.07
N GLU A 400 -12.81 -13.00 5.19
CA GLU A 400 -12.85 -14.46 5.14
C GLU A 400 -11.43 -15.06 5.30
N GLY A 401 -11.22 -15.81 6.37
CA GLY A 401 -9.96 -16.46 6.71
C GLY A 401 -9.17 -15.79 7.85
N GLU A 402 -7.91 -16.20 8.03
CA GLU A 402 -7.09 -15.78 9.18
C GLU A 402 -6.26 -14.51 8.91
N GLY A 403 -6.52 -13.79 7.81
CA GLY A 403 -5.67 -12.67 7.35
C GLY A 403 -4.33 -13.11 6.72
N TRP A 404 -4.07 -14.43 6.67
CA TRP A 404 -2.89 -15.06 6.05
C TRP A 404 -3.20 -15.80 4.76
N GLU A 405 -4.49 -15.88 4.40
CA GLU A 405 -4.96 -16.55 3.20
C GLU A 405 -5.46 -15.52 2.20
N GLU A 406 -5.08 -15.70 0.94
CA GLU A 406 -5.43 -14.79 -0.13
C GLU A 406 -6.47 -15.45 -1.01
N LYS A 407 -7.67 -14.89 -0.98
CA LYS A 407 -8.69 -15.16 -1.99
C LYS A 407 -8.47 -14.18 -3.14
N GLY A 408 -8.02 -14.67 -4.28
CA GLY A 408 -7.94 -13.85 -5.48
C GLY A 408 -9.33 -13.38 -5.92
N LEU A 409 -9.42 -12.24 -6.60
CA LEU A 409 -10.67 -11.69 -7.14
C LEU A 409 -10.83 -12.05 -8.62
N ALA A 410 -11.89 -12.76 -8.98
CA ALA A 410 -12.16 -13.07 -10.39
C ALA A 410 -12.75 -11.86 -11.14
N PRO A 411 -12.38 -11.64 -12.42
CA PRO A 411 -13.01 -10.60 -13.22
C PRO A 411 -14.54 -10.76 -13.30
N GLY A 412 -15.28 -9.77 -12.78
CA GLY A 412 -16.75 -9.81 -12.69
C GLY A 412 -17.32 -10.26 -11.32
N GLU A 413 -16.47 -10.70 -10.38
CA GLU A 413 -16.92 -11.20 -9.09
C GLU A 413 -17.63 -10.14 -8.23
N GLY A 414 -18.88 -10.40 -7.87
CA GLY A 414 -19.74 -9.47 -7.11
C GLY A 414 -20.14 -8.21 -7.87
N GLY A 415 -19.74 -8.07 -9.14
CA GLY A 415 -19.97 -6.88 -9.94
C GLY A 415 -21.43 -6.65 -10.29
N GLU A 416 -22.17 -7.70 -10.65
CA GLU A 416 -23.59 -7.58 -11.02
C GLU A 416 -24.43 -7.16 -9.79
N GLU A 417 -24.22 -7.80 -8.64
CA GLU A 417 -24.86 -7.41 -7.37
C GLU A 417 -24.53 -5.96 -7.00
N MET A 418 -23.26 -5.58 -7.12
CA MET A 418 -22.80 -4.24 -6.80
C MET A 418 -23.45 -3.16 -7.69
N LEU A 419 -23.54 -3.40 -8.99
CA LEU A 419 -24.21 -2.49 -9.93
C LEU A 419 -25.72 -2.40 -9.65
N ALA A 420 -26.37 -3.51 -9.30
CA ALA A 420 -27.76 -3.50 -8.89
C ALA A 420 -27.98 -2.70 -7.61
N ARG A 421 -27.13 -2.89 -6.59
CA ARG A 421 -27.23 -2.21 -5.29
C ARG A 421 -26.96 -0.72 -5.37
N LEU A 422 -25.93 -0.31 -6.10
CA LEU A 422 -25.51 1.10 -6.15
C LEU A 422 -26.31 1.93 -7.15
N MET A 423 -26.80 1.32 -8.23
CA MET A 423 -27.37 2.04 -9.36
C MET A 423 -28.75 1.55 -9.80
N GLY A 424 -29.25 0.44 -9.25
CA GLY A 424 -30.46 -0.22 -9.75
C GLY A 424 -30.26 -0.84 -11.14
N TRP A 425 -29.01 -1.02 -11.58
CA TRP A 425 -28.71 -1.56 -12.89
C TRP A 425 -29.03 -3.05 -12.97
N LYS A 426 -29.44 -3.47 -14.16
CA LYS A 426 -29.86 -4.85 -14.44
C LYS A 426 -29.29 -5.29 -15.78
N LYS A 427 -28.69 -6.48 -15.80
CA LYS A 427 -28.26 -7.16 -17.03
C LYS A 427 -29.43 -7.32 -18.00
N GLY A 428 -29.19 -7.07 -19.29
CA GLY A 428 -30.21 -7.09 -20.34
C GLY A 428 -31.07 -5.82 -20.41
N VAL A 429 -31.00 -4.92 -19.41
CA VAL A 429 -31.71 -3.64 -19.42
C VAL A 429 -30.73 -2.48 -19.58
N HIS A 430 -29.74 -2.41 -18.68
CA HIS A 430 -28.77 -1.31 -18.62
C HIS A 430 -27.45 -1.69 -19.29
N TYR A 431 -27.01 -2.94 -19.09
CA TYR A 431 -25.77 -3.46 -19.65
C TYR A 431 -25.97 -4.89 -20.18
N ALA A 432 -25.14 -5.28 -21.13
CA ALA A 432 -25.01 -6.65 -21.62
C ALA A 432 -23.57 -7.13 -21.45
N VAL A 433 -23.32 -8.41 -21.71
CA VAL A 433 -21.96 -8.96 -21.80
C VAL A 433 -21.65 -9.18 -23.28
N GLU A 434 -20.59 -8.57 -23.77
CA GLU A 434 -20.04 -8.79 -25.10
C GLU A 434 -18.54 -9.06 -24.98
N ASN A 435 -18.05 -10.12 -25.63
CA ASN A 435 -16.64 -10.52 -25.60
C ASN A 435 -16.05 -10.58 -24.18
N GLY A 436 -16.80 -11.14 -23.24
CA GLY A 436 -16.39 -11.31 -21.85
C GLY A 436 -16.35 -10.02 -21.02
N GLY A 437 -16.80 -8.89 -21.56
CA GLY A 437 -16.86 -7.60 -20.87
C GLY A 437 -18.27 -7.02 -20.82
N LEU A 438 -18.55 -6.22 -19.80
CA LEU A 438 -19.77 -5.45 -19.69
C LEU A 438 -19.76 -4.31 -20.73
N VAL A 439 -20.88 -4.14 -21.42
CA VAL A 439 -21.12 -3.06 -22.38
C VAL A 439 -22.45 -2.38 -22.09
N LEU A 440 -22.53 -1.07 -22.34
CA LEU A 440 -23.78 -0.32 -22.15
C LEU A 440 -24.79 -0.66 -23.25
N ILE A 441 -26.05 -0.90 -22.88
CA ILE A 441 -27.15 -1.06 -23.85
C ILE A 441 -27.68 0.33 -24.23
N GLU A 442 -27.61 0.70 -25.52
CA GLU A 442 -28.00 2.02 -26.03
C GLU A 442 -29.50 2.40 -25.85
N ARG A 443 -30.36 1.52 -25.34
CA ARG A 443 -31.80 1.78 -25.23
C ARG A 443 -32.18 2.82 -24.16
N ALA A 444 -31.32 3.13 -23.20
CA ALA A 444 -31.67 4.02 -22.08
C ALA A 444 -31.72 5.53 -22.41
N ARG A 445 -31.29 5.96 -23.60
CA ARG A 445 -31.15 7.40 -23.92
C ARG A 445 -32.34 8.03 -24.67
N LYS A 446 -33.30 7.25 -25.18
CA LYS A 446 -34.44 7.77 -25.96
C LYS A 446 -35.63 8.31 -25.13
N SER A 447 -35.60 8.24 -23.80
CA SER A 447 -36.77 8.61 -22.97
C SER A 447 -36.71 10.00 -22.30
N LYS A 448 -35.66 10.81 -22.48
CA LYS A 448 -35.53 12.12 -21.79
C LYS A 448 -35.24 13.33 -22.68
N SER A 449 -35.56 13.28 -23.98
CA SER A 449 -35.52 14.46 -24.86
C SER A 449 -36.91 14.98 -25.29
N LYS A 450 -37.95 14.70 -24.50
CA LYS A 450 -39.25 15.37 -24.61
C LYS A 450 -39.68 15.81 -23.21
N LEU A 451 -39.18 16.95 -22.78
CA LEU A 451 -39.82 17.95 -21.92
C LEU A 451 -38.87 19.13 -21.76
#